data_AF-A0A2V3A810-F1
#
_entry.id   AF-A0A2V3A810-F1
#
_cell.length_a   1.000
_cell.length_b   1.000
_cell.length_c   1.000
_cell.angle_alpha   90.00
_cell.angle_beta   90.00
_cell.angle_gamma   90.00
#
_symmetry.space_group_name_H-M   'P 1'
#
loop_
_entity.id
_entity.type
_entity.pdbx_description
1 polymer ?
#
loop_
_entity_poly.entity_id
_entity_poly.type
_entity_poly.pdbx_seq_one_letter_code
_entity_poly.pdbx_strand_id
1 'polypeptide(L)' 'MGIEHVYYFYNEDTTHHFHTWMVPRYEWMHRFGRSVESVRPVLLHARNHMNHGENLSEVRKAIAMLTEELNREKTS' A
#
# COMPACT_ATOMS: atom_id res chain seq x y z
N MET A 1 -13.89 -2.40 -3.21
CA MET A 1 -12.63 -1.65 -3.12
C MET A 1 -12.00 -1.73 -4.50
N GLY A 2 -11.88 -0.65 -5.27
CA GLY A 2 -11.43 -0.65 -6.68
C GLY A 2 -9.94 -0.96 -6.85
N ILE A 3 -9.45 -2.00 -6.19
CA ILE A 3 -8.07 -2.48 -6.21
C ILE A 3 -8.01 -3.55 -7.29
N GLU A 4 -7.24 -3.31 -8.33
CA GLU A 4 -7.08 -4.26 -9.44
C GLU A 4 -5.99 -5.30 -9.13
N HIS A 5 -4.89 -4.84 -8.54
CA HIS A 5 -3.72 -5.66 -8.23
C HIS A 5 -3.06 -5.18 -6.94
N VAL A 6 -2.36 -6.07 -6.22
CA VAL A 6 -1.54 -5.69 -5.06
C VAL A 6 -0.11 -6.12 -5.33
N TYR A 7 0.83 -5.17 -5.33
CA TYR A 7 2.25 -5.49 -5.41
C TYR A 7 2.81 -5.72 -4.01
N TYR A 8 3.60 -6.80 -3.88
CA TYR A 8 4.32 -7.13 -2.67
C TYR A 8 5.81 -6.92 -2.92
N PHE A 9 6.43 -6.03 -2.14
CA PHE A 9 7.87 -5.87 -2.11
C PHE A 9 8.37 -6.37 -0.77
N TYR A 10 9.29 -7.33 -0.78
CA TYR A 10 10.03 -7.72 0.41
C TYR A 10 11.47 -7.24 0.24
N ASN A 11 12.02 -6.65 1.29
CA ASN A 11 13.45 -6.37 1.36
C ASN A 11 14.00 -7.02 2.63
N GLU A 12 14.86 -8.00 2.44
CA GLU A 12 15.67 -8.59 3.50
C GLU A 12 17.01 -7.87 3.51
N ASP A 13 17.01 -6.64 4.05
CA ASP A 13 18.27 -5.96 4.31
C ASP A 13 18.93 -6.69 5.50
N THR A 14 20.14 -7.20 5.28
CA THR A 14 20.80 -8.23 6.11
C THR A 14 21.21 -7.75 7.52
N THR A 15 20.74 -6.57 7.94
CA THR A 15 21.19 -5.88 9.14
C THR A 15 20.09 -5.13 9.91
N HIS A 16 18.87 -5.68 10.05
CA HIS A 16 18.08 -5.71 11.32
C HIS A 16 16.53 -5.65 11.20
N HIS A 17 15.87 -5.40 10.06
CA HIS A 17 14.39 -5.41 10.03
C HIS A 17 13.83 -5.91 8.68
N PHE A 18 13.00 -6.96 8.72
CA PHE A 18 12.24 -7.43 7.56
C PHE A 18 11.13 -6.42 7.25
N HIS A 19 11.17 -5.81 6.06
CA HIS A 19 10.14 -4.89 5.60
C HIS A 19 9.37 -5.51 4.44
N THR A 20 8.05 -5.66 4.62
CA THR A 20 7.13 -5.98 3.53
C THR A 20 6.29 -4.75 3.21
N TRP A 21 6.22 -4.40 1.93
CA TRP A 21 5.38 -3.34 1.40
C TRP A 21 4.26 -3.94 0.56
N MET A 22 3.03 -3.56 0.89
CA MET A 22 1.84 -3.89 0.10
C MET A 22 1.37 -2.62 -0.61
N VAL A 23 1.38 -2.63 -1.94
CA VAL A 23 0.98 -1.47 -2.75
C VAL A 23 -0.25 -1.84 -3.57
N PRO A 24 -1.47 -1.54 -3.08
CA PRO A 24 -2.69 -1.75 -3.84
C PRO A 24 -2.75 -0.78 -5.01
N ARG A 25 -3.11 -1.31 -6.18
CA ARG A 25 -3.16 -0.60 -7.44
C ARG A 25 -4.60 -0.21 -7.77
N TYR A 26 -4.80 1.09 -7.97
CA TYR A 26 -6.08 1.69 -8.32
C TYR A 26 -6.06 2.21 -9.76
N GLU A 27 -7.23 2.37 -10.36
CA GLU A 27 -7.38 2.78 -11.77
C GLU A 27 -6.62 4.08 -12.10
N TRP A 28 -6.66 5.07 -11.21
CA TRP A 28 -5.95 6.34 -11.42
C TRP A 28 -4.43 6.18 -11.53
N MET A 29 -3.86 5.06 -11.04
CA MET A 29 -2.42 4.77 -11.12
C MET A 29 -1.99 4.37 -12.54
N HIS A 30 -2.91 3.95 -13.42
CA HIS A 30 -2.58 3.59 -14.81
C HIS A 30 -1.93 4.74 -15.58
N ARG A 31 -2.23 6.00 -15.20
CA ARG A 31 -1.62 7.19 -15.82
C ARG A 31 -0.10 7.26 -15.66
N PHE A 32 0.47 6.52 -14.70
CA PHE A 32 1.90 6.48 -14.43
C PHE A 32 2.60 5.26 -15.07
N GLY A 33 1.83 4.38 -15.73
CA GLY A 33 2.33 3.15 -16.35
C GLY A 33 1.78 1.88 -15.68
N ARG A 34 2.08 0.73 -16.30
CA ARG A 34 1.61 -0.60 -15.87
C ARG A 34 2.66 -1.48 -15.22
N SER A 35 3.91 -1.05 -15.23
CA SER A 35 5.05 -1.83 -14.76
C SER A 35 5.39 -1.50 -13.30
N VAL A 36 6.22 -2.33 -12.66
CA VAL A 36 6.58 -2.16 -11.24
C VAL A 36 7.35 -0.85 -11.01
N GLU A 37 8.09 -0.38 -12.02
CA GLU A 37 8.84 0.87 -12.01
C GLU A 37 7.91 2.10 -11.89
N SER A 38 6.64 1.96 -12.26
CA SER A 38 5.61 3.01 -12.10
C SER A 38 5.19 3.23 -10.65
N VAL A 39 5.55 2.34 -9.72
CA VAL A 39 5.18 2.47 -8.30
C VAL A 39 5.85 3.69 -7.66
N ARG A 40 7.12 3.97 -7.98
CA ARG A 40 7.85 5.12 -7.43
C ARG A 40 7.17 6.46 -7.78
N PRO A 41 6.86 6.78 -9.06
CA PRO A 41 6.17 8.02 -9.40
C PRO A 41 4.74 8.07 -8.82
N VAL A 42 4.05 6.94 -8.70
CA VAL A 42 2.73 6.89 -8.05
C VAL A 42 2.81 7.27 -6.57
N LEU A 43 3.73 6.65 -5.81
CA LEU A 43 3.91 6.95 -4.39
C LEU A 43 4.32 8.41 -4.18
N LEU A 44 5.18 8.94 -5.05
CA LEU A 44 5.57 10.35 -5.01
C LEU A 44 4.37 11.28 -5.29
N HIS A 45 3.54 10.94 -6.27
CA HIS A 45 2.33 11.70 -6.59
C HIS A 45 1.34 11.69 -5.42
N ALA A 46 1.07 10.50 -4.85
CA ALA A 46 0.19 10.35 -3.68
C ALA A 46 0.70 11.17 -2.49
N ARG A 47 2.00 11.12 -2.20
CA ARG A 47 2.59 11.91 -1.12
C ARG A 47 2.43 13.42 -1.30
N ASN A 48 2.59 13.90 -2.53
CA ASN A 48 2.60 15.34 -2.81
C ASN A 48 1.20 15.93 -3.05
N HIS A 49 0.25 15.13 -3.54
CA HIS A 49 -1.07 15.62 -4.00
C HIS A 49 -2.26 14.94 -3.31
N MET A 50 -2.04 13.85 -2.57
CA MET A 50 -3.11 13.07 -1.94
C MET A 50 -2.99 13.04 -0.40
N ASN A 51 -2.29 14.01 0.19
CA ASN A 51 -2.15 14.16 1.64
C ASN A 51 -3.35 14.83 2.34
N HIS A 52 -4.47 15.03 1.63
CA HIS A 52 -5.68 15.63 2.19
C HIS A 52 -6.40 14.66 3.16
N GLY A 53 -7.09 15.23 4.15
CA GLY A 53 -7.60 14.49 5.32
C GLY A 53 -8.49 13.28 5.03
N GLU A 54 -9.24 13.30 3.92
CA GLU A 54 -10.12 12.19 3.51
C GLU A 54 -9.33 10.96 3.05
N ASN A 55 -8.28 11.14 2.25
CA ASN A 55 -7.43 10.02 1.80
C ASN A 55 -6.71 9.36 2.98
N LEU A 56 -6.29 10.17 3.96
CA LEU A 56 -5.65 9.65 5.17
C LEU A 56 -6.63 8.84 6.05
N SER A 57 -7.91 9.22 6.06
CA SER A 57 -8.96 8.50 6.78
C SER A 57 -9.18 7.11 6.18
N GLU A 58 -9.27 7.00 4.85
CA GLU A 58 -9.43 5.71 4.17
C GLU A 58 -8.20 4.80 4.35
N VAL A 59 -6.99 5.36 4.31
CA VAL A 59 -5.76 4.61 4.62
C VAL A 59 -5.79 4.09 6.06
N ARG A 60 -6.21 4.90 7.03
CA ARG A 60 -6.33 4.49 8.43
C ARG A 60 -7.38 3.38 8.62
N LYS A 61 -8.53 3.46 7.93
CA LYS A 61 -9.55 2.41 7.95
C LYS A 61 -9.01 1.09 7.40
N ALA A 62 -8.33 1.13 6.25
CA ALA A 62 -7.72 -0.07 5.66
C ALA A 62 -6.67 -0.69 6.60
N ILE A 63 -5.84 0.12 7.26
CA ILE A 63 -4.87 -0.37 8.26
C ILE A 63 -5.58 -1.01 9.46
N ALA A 64 -6.66 -0.40 9.96
CA ALA A 64 -7.42 -0.95 11.07
C ALA A 64 -8.04 -2.32 10.71
N MET A 65 -8.65 -2.44 9.53
CA MET A 65 -9.20 -3.71 9.04
C MET A 65 -8.11 -4.78 8.87
N LEU A 66 -6.97 -4.43 8.29
CA LEU A 66 -5.85 -5.37 8.13
C LEU A 66 -5.33 -5.84 9.49
N THR A 67 -5.23 -4.94 10.47
CA THR A 67 -4.77 -5.27 11.82
C THR A 67 -5.74 -6.21 12.52
N GLU A 68 -7.04 -5.98 12.37
CA GLU A 68 -8.08 -6.84 12.95
C GLU A 68 -8.00 -8.26 12.38
N GLU A 69 -7.92 -8.39 11.06
CA GLU A 69 -7.84 -9.70 10.41
C GLU A 69 -6.54 -10.45 10.75
N LEU A 70 -5.40 -9.76 10.77
CA LEU A 70 -4.12 -10.38 11.18
C LEU A 70 -4.13 -10.84 12.65
N ASN A 71 -4.87 -10.17 13.54
CA ASN A 71 -5.00 -10.59 14.93
C ASN A 71 -6.04 -11.70 15.12
N ARG A 72 -7.07 -11.75 14.26
CA ARG A 72 -8.06 -12.85 14.22
C ARG A 72 -7.38 -14.18 13.92
N GLU A 73 -6.47 -14.22 12.95
CA GLU A 73 -5.72 -15.44 12.60
C GLU A 73 -4.75 -15.90 13.70
N LYS A 74 -4.24 -15.00 14.55
CA LYS A 74 -3.38 -15.38 15.69
C LYS A 74 -4.14 -16.05 16.85
N THR A 75 -5.46 -15.96 16.87
CA THR A 75 -6.32 -16.44 17.97
C THR A 75 -7.12 -17.70 17.58
N SER A 76 -6.91 -18.22 16.36
CA SER A 76 -7.50 -19.48 15.85
C SER A 76 -6.44 -20.58 15.83
#